data_AF-A0A2E4WL29-F1
#
_entry.id   AF-A0A2E4WL29-F1
#
_cell.length_a   1.000
_cell.length_b   1.000
_cell.length_c   1.000
_cell.angle_alpha   90.00
_cell.angle_beta   90.00
_cell.angle_gamma   90.00
#
_symmetry.space_group_name_H-M   'P 1'
#
loop_
_entity.id
_entity.type
_entity.pdbx_description
1 polymer ?
#
loop_
_entity_poly.entity_id
_entity_poly.type
_entity_poly.pdbx_seq_one_letter_code
_entity_poly.pdbx_strand_id
1 'polypeptide(L)' 'VSNEADAYGYAAENRHMVQSFLKGERPTENFDDGLNVTELLMTAYMSVEENKTIPYPPPGLYSYKPQVAKGEWNPKEKR' A
#
# COMPACT_ATOMS: atom_id res chain seq x y z
N VAL A 1 -4.05 23.88 22.42
CA VAL A 1 -4.37 22.51 21.93
C VAL A 1 -3.69 22.39 20.57
N SER A 2 -2.76 21.45 20.39
CA SER A 2 -2.16 21.20 19.08
C SER A 2 -3.18 20.56 18.15
N ASN A 3 -3.24 21.00 16.90
CA ASN A 3 -4.12 20.40 15.90
C ASN A 3 -3.49 19.09 15.40
N GLU A 4 -4.08 17.96 15.77
CA GLU A 4 -3.62 16.61 15.43
C GLU A 4 -3.51 16.40 13.91
N ALA A 5 -4.43 16.97 13.14
CA ALA A 5 -4.42 16.90 11.68
C ALA A 5 -3.21 17.61 11.04
N ASP A 6 -2.67 18.64 11.70
CA ASP A 6 -1.45 19.32 11.24
C ASP A 6 -0.21 18.50 11.63
N ALA A 7 -0.24 17.84 12.79
CA ALA A 7 0.86 16.98 13.26
C ALA A 7 1.03 15.72 12.39
N TYR A 8 -0.07 15.19 11.84
CA TYR A 8 -0.04 14.03 10.94
C TYR A 8 0.20 14.38 9.46
N GLY A 9 0.28 15.66 9.11
CA GLY A 9 0.60 16.09 7.74
C GLY A 9 -0.57 16.13 6.76
N TYR A 10 -1.74 15.59 7.11
CA TYR A 10 -2.92 15.54 6.22
C TYR A 10 -3.31 16.92 5.66
N ALA A 11 -3.23 17.97 6.47
CA ALA A 11 -3.57 19.32 6.02
C ALA A 11 -2.60 19.84 4.95
N ALA A 12 -1.31 19.50 5.06
CA ALA A 12 -0.29 19.88 4.08
C ALA A 12 -0.42 19.07 2.79
N GLU A 13 -0.62 17.75 2.90
CA GLU A 13 -0.82 16.84 1.76
C GLU A 13 -2.06 17.21 0.94
N ASN A 14 -3.19 17.45 1.62
CA ASN A 14 -4.42 17.89 0.94
C ASN A 14 -4.22 19.23 0.21
N ARG A 15 -3.50 20.17 0.83
CA ARG A 15 -3.18 21.45 0.20
C ARG A 15 -2.34 21.25 -1.05
N HIS A 16 -1.31 20.40 -1.00
CA HIS A 16 -0.47 20.07 -2.15
C HIS A 16 -1.28 19.50 -3.32
N MET A 17 -2.17 18.55 -3.05
CA MET A 17 -3.05 17.96 -4.08
C MET A 17 -3.95 19.01 -4.73
N VAL A 18 -4.59 19.87 -3.93
CA VAL A 18 -5.45 20.96 -4.44
C VAL A 18 -4.64 21.94 -5.29
N GLN A 19 -3.43 22.33 -4.85
CA GLN A 19 -2.59 23.24 -5.60
C GLN A 19 -2.11 22.64 -6.92
N SER A 20 -1.73 21.36 -6.93
CA SER A 20 -1.34 20.64 -8.14
C SER A 20 -2.48 20.61 -9.16
N PHE A 21 -3.70 20.31 -8.70
CA PHE A 21 -4.91 20.33 -9.52
C PHE A 21 -5.19 21.72 -10.12
N LEU A 22 -5.14 22.78 -9.30
CA LEU A 22 -5.37 24.15 -9.77
C LEU A 22 -4.34 24.61 -10.82
N LYS A 23 -3.12 24.10 -10.77
CA LYS A 23 -2.05 24.40 -11.73
C LYS A 23 -2.07 23.51 -12.97
N GLY A 24 -2.91 22.46 -12.99
CA GLY A 24 -2.88 21.45 -14.06
C GLY A 24 -1.59 20.62 -14.06
N GLU A 25 -0.92 20.52 -12.91
CA GLU A 25 0.32 19.77 -12.71
C GLU A 25 0.02 18.39 -12.12
N ARG A 26 0.80 17.37 -12.51
CA ARG A 26 0.72 16.06 -11.88
C ARG A 26 1.26 16.17 -10.45
N PRO A 27 0.51 15.75 -9.42
CA PRO A 27 1.02 15.72 -8.05
C PRO A 27 2.18 14.73 -7.93
N THR A 28 3.05 14.97 -6.94
CA THR A 28 4.17 14.09 -6.60
C THR A 28 3.69 12.65 -6.38
N GLU A 29 2.76 12.45 -5.45
CA GLU A 29 2.11 11.16 -5.19
C GLU A 29 1.02 10.89 -6.23
N ASN A 30 1.07 9.70 -6.82
CA ASN A 30 0.13 9.30 -7.87
C ASN A 30 -0.11 7.78 -7.87
N PHE A 31 -0.82 7.29 -8.90
CA PHE A 31 -1.19 5.87 -8.96
C PHE A 31 -0.01 4.92 -9.14
N ASP A 32 1.11 5.36 -9.71
CA ASP A 32 2.31 4.53 -9.82
C ASP A 32 2.89 4.25 -8.42
N ASP A 33 2.88 5.24 -7.53
CA ASP A 33 3.27 5.05 -6.13
C ASP A 33 2.30 4.11 -5.40
N GLY A 34 0.99 4.26 -5.64
CA GLY A 34 -0.02 3.36 -5.12
C GLY A 34 0.16 1.91 -5.59
N LEU A 35 0.56 1.72 -6.85
CA LEU A 35 0.87 0.41 -7.39
C LEU A 35 2.08 -0.21 -6.70
N ASN A 36 3.18 0.55 -6.55
CA ASN A 36 4.40 0.09 -5.87
C ASN A 36 4.12 -0.34 -4.41
N VAL A 37 3.32 0.44 -3.68
CA VAL A 37 2.91 0.09 -2.30
C VAL A 37 2.08 -1.19 -2.29
N THR A 38 1.17 -1.34 -3.25
CA THR A 38 0.32 -2.54 -3.37
C THR A 38 1.15 -3.77 -3.70
N GLU A 39 2.12 -3.67 -4.60
CA GLU A 39 3.03 -4.77 -4.96
C GLU A 39 3.86 -5.23 -3.77
N LEU A 40 4.39 -4.28 -2.98
CA LEU A 40 5.12 -4.58 -1.75
C LEU A 40 4.23 -5.32 -0.75
N LEU A 41 3.00 -4.84 -0.53
CA LEU A 41 2.03 -5.48 0.37
C LEU A 41 1.64 -6.88 -0.10
N MET A 42 1.36 -7.07 -1.39
CA MET A 42 1.00 -8.38 -1.96
C MET A 42 2.18 -9.37 -1.88
N THR A 43 3.41 -8.89 -2.07
CA THR A 43 4.63 -9.69 -1.89
C THR A 43 4.77 -10.13 -0.44
N ALA A 44 4.48 -9.26 0.53
CA ALA A 44 4.51 -9.62 1.94
C ALA A 44 3.48 -10.71 2.28
N TYR A 45 2.26 -10.64 1.73
CA TYR A 45 1.28 -11.71 1.88
C TYR A 45 1.79 -13.03 1.28
N MET A 46 2.33 -13.01 0.06
CA MET A 46 2.87 -14.20 -0.60
C MET A 46 4.02 -14.82 0.20
N SER A 47 4.92 -14.00 0.73
CA SER A 47 6.02 -14.44 1.60
C SER A 47 5.52 -15.14 2.87
N VAL A 48 4.48 -14.61 3.49
CA VAL A 48 3.85 -15.18 4.69
C VAL A 48 3.18 -16.52 4.38
N GLU A 49 2.51 -16.64 3.23
CA GLU A 49 1.83 -17.87 2.81
C GLU A 49 2.81 -18.97 2.35
N GLU A 50 3.91 -18.59 1.70
CA GLU A 50 5.00 -19.52 1.32
C GLU A 50 5.99 -19.82 2.47
N ASN A 51 5.82 -19.14 3.61
CA ASN A 51 6.66 -19.24 4.80
C ASN A 51 8.17 -19.10 4.50
N LYS A 52 8.54 -18.18 3.61
CA LYS A 52 9.94 -17.89 3.25
C LYS A 52 10.10 -16.46 2.75
N THR A 53 11.31 -15.93 2.82
CA THR A 53 11.68 -14.70 2.13
C THR A 53 11.68 -14.95 0.62
N ILE A 54 11.01 -14.08 -0.13
CA ILE A 54 10.92 -14.15 -1.60
C ILE A 54 11.56 -12.91 -2.24
N PRO A 55 12.08 -13.01 -3.48
CA PRO A 55 12.58 -11.85 -4.20
C PRO A 55 11.44 -10.86 -4.51
N TYR A 56 11.79 -9.57 -4.59
CA TYR A 56 10.87 -8.51 -4.99
C TYR A 56 11.28 -7.93 -6.36
N PRO A 57 10.36 -7.84 -7.35
CA PRO A 57 9.01 -8.39 -7.33
C PRO A 57 9.00 -9.91 -7.56
N PRO A 58 8.11 -10.69 -6.90
CA PRO A 58 8.00 -12.12 -7.11
C PRO A 58 7.27 -12.45 -8.42
N PRO A 59 7.56 -13.61 -9.03
CA PRO A 59 6.84 -14.06 -10.23
C PRO A 59 5.36 -14.32 -9.93
N GLY A 60 4.48 -13.96 -10.87
CA GLY A 60 3.03 -14.23 -10.75
C GLY A 60 2.25 -13.32 -9.81
N LEU A 61 2.88 -12.26 -9.27
CA LEU A 61 2.25 -11.32 -8.32
C LEU A 61 0.94 -10.72 -8.84
N TYR A 62 0.88 -10.37 -10.12
CA TYR A 62 -0.31 -9.72 -10.72
C TYR A 62 -1.58 -10.59 -10.67
N SER A 63 -1.43 -11.91 -10.73
CA SER A 63 -2.53 -12.88 -10.64
C SER A 63 -2.75 -13.43 -9.23
N TYR A 64 -1.88 -13.07 -8.28
CA TYR A 64 -1.93 -13.60 -6.92
C TYR A 64 -3.12 -13.01 -6.15
N LYS A 65 -3.84 -13.88 -5.45
CA LYS A 65 -4.90 -13.50 -4.52
C LYS A 65 -4.59 -14.09 -3.14
N PRO A 66 -4.31 -13.27 -2.12
CA PRO A 66 -3.95 -13.76 -0.80
C PRO A 66 -5.14 -14.42 -0.09
N GLN A 67 -4.86 -15.34 0.84
CA GLN A 67 -5.83 -16.04 1.67
C GLN A 67 -6.73 -15.08 2.45
N VAL A 68 -6.20 -13.94 2.92
CA VAL A 68 -7.02 -12.90 3.59
C VAL A 68 -8.11 -12.35 2.66
N ALA A 69 -7.80 -12.17 1.38
CA ALA A 69 -8.77 -11.70 0.38
C ALA A 69 -9.72 -12.81 -0.09
N LYS A 70 -9.38 -14.08 0.16
CA LYS A 70 -10.26 -15.23 -0.05
C LYS A 70 -11.14 -15.54 1.17
N GLY A 71 -10.82 -14.98 2.34
CA GLY A 71 -11.48 -15.33 3.61
C GLY A 71 -11.02 -16.66 4.20
N GLU A 72 -9.89 -17.19 3.72
CA GLU A 72 -9.33 -18.49 4.12
C GLU A 72 -8.29 -18.38 5.24
N TRP A 73 -7.87 -17.15 5.54
CA TRP A 73 -6.81 -16.92 6.53
C TRP A 73 -7.31 -17.10 7.97
N ASN A 74 -6.64 -17.98 8.72
CA ASN A 74 -6.90 -18.19 10.14
C ASN A 74 -5.71 -17.70 11.00
N PRO A 75 -5.83 -16.53 11.69
CA PRO A 75 -4.76 -16.01 12.55
C PRO A 75 -4.47 -16.86 13.79
N LYS A 76 -5.39 -17.76 14.16
CA LYS A 76 -5.29 -18.58 15.37
C LYS A 76 -4.74 -19.98 15.09
N GLU A 77 -4.67 -20.37 13.83
CA GLU A 77 -3.96 -21.58 13.43
C GLU A 77 -2.48 -21.38 13.73
N LYS A 78 -1.96 -22.16 14.69
CA LYS A 78 -0.53 -22.17 14.99
C LYS A 78 0.20 -22.73 13.78
N ARG A 79 1.29 -22.06 13.39
CA ARG A 79 2.30 -22.61 12.49
C ARG A 79 3.05 -23.76 13.15
#